data_AF-A0A1Q5GMF5-F1
#
_entry.id   AF-A0A1Q5GMF5-F1
#
_cell.length_a   1.000
_cell.length_b   1.000
_cell.length_c   1.000
_cell.angle_alpha   90.00
_cell.angle_beta   90.00
_cell.angle_gamma   90.00
#
_symmetry.space_group_name_H-M   'P 1'
#
loop_
_entity.id
_entity.type
_entity.pdbx_description
1 polymer ?
#
loop_
_entity_poly.entity_id
_entity_poly.type
_entity_poly.pdbx_seq_one_letter_code
_entity_poly.pdbx_strand_id
1 'polypeptide(L)'
;MSNNQRDDLEDPLTRWLNGQSQANPQLPTERRRGMRFAFYGRMSTVEHQDRVTSRHWQRDCATELVAAHGVIVAEYFDVGCSRRRGWRQRPQAAALLAALDHPDRGFDAIVVGEYERAFSANQLQHLAPVLEQHGVQLWLPETDGPVDYHDPAHQALILMLGAQSKREVQRARFRVVTAMRAQAREQGRYLGGRPPYGYRLTDAGPHPNAAHARWGRRLQRLEPDPATAVHVRWMFAQRLDGQSLASMARALNDAGIPCPSGIDPARNPHRSGDRWTLRTVAAILANPRYTGRQVWNRQPAHNHTDASRSEREPVRRNPTADWVVSTQQAHTALVSEQDFVAVQAIRSHRGAHDGTTRRYLFTGLLRCGPCGRRLESHWINQRPGYRCRHGHTSTRQPTNPRRKILYLREDHIIERLADHPWLPSGIQTPHDLVTLLSSRKITIVCDQEHCTPRTERSAQANLRGS
;
A
#
# COMPACT_ATOMS: atom_id res chain seq x y z
N MET A 1 -31.17 61.85 14.05
CA MET A 1 -29.87 61.88 14.75
C MET A 1 -29.21 60.52 14.58
N SER A 2 -27.92 60.53 14.25
CA SER A 2 -26.97 59.41 14.18
C SER A 2 -27.08 58.45 12.98
N ASN A 3 -26.44 58.87 11.90
CA ASN A 3 -25.84 58.02 10.87
C ASN A 3 -24.39 57.71 11.34
N ASN A 4 -24.00 56.44 11.44
CA ASN A 4 -22.66 56.04 11.90
C ASN A 4 -21.92 55.35 10.74
N GLN A 5 -21.16 56.15 9.99
CA GLN A 5 -20.14 55.70 9.05
C GLN A 5 -18.92 55.23 9.84
N ARG A 6 -18.55 53.96 9.66
CA ARG A 6 -17.22 53.44 9.97
C ARG A 6 -16.32 53.75 8.77
N ASP A 7 -15.47 54.76 8.91
CA ASP A 7 -14.38 55.04 7.98
C ASP A 7 -13.09 54.38 8.45
N ASP A 8 -12.32 53.99 7.45
CA ASP A 8 -11.11 53.18 7.46
C ASP A 8 -9.91 53.87 8.14
N LEU A 9 -9.21 53.13 9.01
CA LEU A 9 -7.92 53.52 9.55
C LEU A 9 -6.80 52.95 8.67
N GLU A 10 -6.40 53.68 7.63
CA GLU A 10 -5.13 53.43 6.94
C GLU A 10 -3.93 53.83 7.82
N ASP A 11 -2.97 52.92 7.94
CA ASP A 11 -1.73 53.05 8.74
C ASP A 11 -0.88 54.27 8.28
N PRO A 12 -0.45 55.15 9.20
CA PRO A 12 0.42 56.29 8.90
C PRO A 12 1.69 55.96 8.11
N LEU A 13 2.24 54.74 8.20
CA LEU A 13 3.39 54.30 7.39
C LEU A 13 3.04 54.20 5.89
N THR A 14 1.83 53.71 5.57
CA THR A 14 1.32 53.60 4.19
C THR A 14 1.11 54.98 3.57
N ARG A 15 0.63 55.94 4.37
CA ARG A 15 0.50 57.35 3.96
C ARG A 15 1.85 58.00 3.65
N TRP A 16 2.89 57.68 4.41
CA TRP A 16 4.23 58.22 4.22
C TRP A 16 4.93 57.64 2.96
N LEU A 17 4.83 56.33 2.73
CA LEU A 17 5.40 55.68 1.55
C LEU A 17 4.76 56.16 0.24
N ASN A 18 3.43 56.33 0.23
CA ASN A 18 2.70 56.85 -0.94
C ASN A 18 3.01 58.34 -1.24
N GLY A 19 3.51 59.09 -0.25
CA GLY A 19 3.93 60.48 -0.42
C GLY A 19 5.29 60.67 -1.07
N GLN A 20 6.10 59.62 -1.24
CA GLN A 20 7.49 59.69 -1.72
C GLN A 20 7.66 59.29 -3.20
N SER A 21 6.61 58.86 -3.90
CA SER A 21 6.69 58.39 -5.30
C SER A 21 5.63 59.04 -6.18
N GLN A 22 5.86 60.30 -6.56
CA GLN A 22 5.21 60.89 -7.73
C GLN A 22 6.25 61.39 -8.73
N ALA A 23 6.69 60.46 -9.58
CA ALA A 23 7.08 60.75 -10.94
C ALA A 23 6.48 59.64 -11.81
N ASN A 24 5.18 59.75 -12.10
CA ASN A 24 4.46 58.82 -12.96
C ASN A 24 4.46 59.40 -14.39
N PRO A 25 5.11 58.77 -15.39
CA PRO A 25 4.95 59.18 -16.78
C PRO A 25 3.52 58.85 -17.21
N GLN A 26 2.78 59.87 -17.66
CA GLN A 26 1.43 59.72 -18.21
C GLN A 26 1.45 58.72 -19.37
N LEU A 27 0.82 57.56 -19.18
CA LEU A 27 0.49 56.62 -20.26
C LEU A 27 -0.77 57.12 -21.00
N PRO A 28 -0.82 57.01 -22.35
CA PRO A 28 -1.94 57.54 -23.14
C PRO A 28 -3.25 56.82 -22.82
N THR A 29 -4.26 57.59 -22.47
CA THR A 29 -5.65 57.16 -22.31
C THR A 29 -6.30 56.88 -23.67
N GLU A 30 -6.32 55.62 -24.07
CA GLU A 30 -7.40 55.04 -24.87
C GLU A 30 -7.95 53.80 -24.14
N ARG A 31 -9.19 53.88 -23.66
CA ARG A 31 -9.89 52.77 -22.97
C ARG A 31 -10.20 51.65 -23.95
N ARG A 32 -9.23 50.74 -24.20
CA ARG A 32 -9.56 49.35 -24.52
C ARG A 32 -10.11 48.72 -23.24
N ARG A 33 -11.28 48.07 -23.30
CA ARG A 33 -11.78 47.25 -22.16
C ARG A 33 -10.72 46.20 -21.86
N GLY A 34 -9.98 46.37 -20.77
CA GLY A 34 -8.96 45.40 -20.33
C GLY A 34 -9.58 44.03 -20.07
N MET A 35 -8.83 42.97 -20.35
CA MET A 35 -9.28 41.60 -20.11
C MET A 35 -9.52 41.34 -18.62
N ARG A 36 -10.46 40.47 -18.30
CA ARG A 36 -10.70 40.01 -16.93
C ARG A 36 -10.06 38.65 -16.73
N PHE A 37 -9.22 38.52 -15.72
CA PHE A 37 -8.47 37.30 -15.45
C PHE A 37 -9.00 36.56 -14.20
N ALA A 38 -9.09 35.25 -14.28
CA ALA A 38 -9.16 34.38 -13.12
C ALA A 38 -7.75 33.92 -12.75
N PHE A 39 -7.31 34.21 -11.52
CA PHE A 39 -6.05 33.72 -11.00
C PHE A 39 -6.20 32.32 -10.40
N TYR A 40 -5.28 31.42 -10.74
CA TYR A 40 -5.14 30.13 -10.07
C TYR A 40 -3.77 29.97 -9.43
N GLY A 41 -3.76 29.58 -8.16
CA GLY A 41 -2.57 29.30 -7.38
C GLY A 41 -2.70 28.05 -6.50
N ARG A 42 -1.57 27.54 -5.99
CA ARG A 42 -1.55 26.33 -5.14
C ARG A 42 -0.41 26.33 -4.12
N MET A 43 -0.64 25.65 -3.00
CA MET A 43 0.41 25.19 -2.08
C MET A 43 0.21 23.74 -1.63
N SER A 44 1.32 22.98 -1.53
CA SER A 44 1.27 21.53 -1.22
C SER A 44 1.12 21.21 0.27
N THR A 45 1.67 22.05 1.15
CA THR A 45 1.85 21.75 2.59
C THR A 45 1.48 22.96 3.42
N VAL A 46 0.57 22.78 4.38
CA VAL A 46 0.13 23.85 5.30
C VAL A 46 1.11 24.03 6.47
N GLU A 47 1.86 22.98 6.82
CA GLU A 47 2.72 22.94 8.01
C GLU A 47 4.13 23.55 7.80
N HIS A 48 4.57 23.76 6.56
CA HIS A 48 5.98 24.10 6.25
C HIS A 48 6.13 25.35 5.37
N GLN A 49 5.03 26.00 4.99
CA GLN A 49 5.01 27.20 4.14
C GLN A 49 3.95 28.15 4.68
N ASP A 50 4.29 29.44 4.81
CA ASP A 50 3.30 30.45 5.15
C ASP A 50 2.30 30.62 3.99
N ARG A 51 1.02 30.44 4.32
CA ARG A 51 -0.07 30.50 3.34
C ARG A 51 -0.21 31.89 2.75
N VAL A 52 -0.08 32.92 3.57
CA VAL A 52 -0.29 34.32 3.16
C VAL A 52 0.81 34.73 2.21
N THR A 53 2.07 34.50 2.58
CA THR A 53 3.23 34.84 1.75
C THR A 53 3.24 34.04 0.45
N SER A 54 2.98 32.72 0.49
CA SER A 54 3.00 31.92 -0.74
C SER A 54 1.86 32.25 -1.69
N ARG A 55 0.70 32.69 -1.17
CA ARG A 55 -0.43 33.15 -1.96
C ARG A 55 -0.14 34.51 -2.58
N HIS A 56 0.35 35.46 -1.77
CA HIS A 56 0.69 36.81 -2.23
C HIS A 56 1.72 36.76 -3.34
N TRP A 57 2.84 36.04 -3.15
CA TRP A 57 3.87 35.90 -4.17
C TRP A 57 3.32 35.42 -5.52
N GLN A 58 2.55 34.33 -5.54
CA GLN A 58 1.96 33.82 -6.79
C GLN A 58 0.97 34.82 -7.41
N ARG A 59 0.22 35.54 -6.58
CA ARG A 59 -0.73 36.55 -7.05
C ARG A 59 -0.01 37.78 -7.59
N ASP A 60 1.09 38.20 -6.99
CA ASP A 60 1.88 39.35 -7.40
C ASP A 60 2.54 39.08 -8.75
N CYS A 61 3.17 37.91 -8.94
CA CYS A 61 3.69 37.49 -10.24
C CYS A 61 2.58 37.46 -11.32
N ALA A 62 1.40 36.95 -10.98
CA ALA A 62 0.27 36.95 -11.90
C ALA A 62 -0.24 38.37 -12.20
N THR A 63 -0.20 39.27 -11.22
CA THR A 63 -0.64 40.67 -11.35
C THR A 63 0.31 41.45 -12.26
N GLU A 64 1.62 41.27 -12.08
CA GLU A 64 2.66 41.85 -12.92
C GLU A 64 2.49 41.41 -14.38
N LEU A 65 2.29 40.11 -14.62
CA LEU A 65 2.10 39.55 -15.95
C LEU A 65 0.87 40.13 -16.69
N VAL A 66 -0.22 40.43 -15.97
CA VAL A 66 -1.46 40.93 -16.61
C VAL A 66 -1.59 42.45 -16.61
N ALA A 67 -0.68 43.18 -15.95
CA ALA A 67 -0.82 44.60 -15.66
C ALA A 67 -1.08 45.47 -16.91
N ALA A 68 -0.45 45.14 -18.04
CA ALA A 68 -0.63 45.86 -19.30
C ALA A 68 -1.88 45.44 -20.10
N HIS A 69 -2.56 44.36 -19.69
CA HIS A 69 -3.59 43.69 -20.48
C HIS A 69 -4.96 43.63 -19.81
N GLY A 70 -5.03 43.76 -18.48
CA GLY A 70 -6.28 43.61 -17.76
C GLY A 70 -6.13 43.55 -16.24
N VAL A 71 -7.14 42.98 -15.59
CA VAL A 71 -7.22 42.89 -14.12
C VAL A 71 -7.67 41.50 -13.67
N ILE A 72 -7.15 41.05 -12.52
CA ILE A 72 -7.58 39.80 -11.88
C ILE A 72 -8.89 40.06 -11.12
N VAL A 73 -9.97 39.42 -11.56
CA VAL A 73 -11.33 39.60 -10.99
C VAL A 73 -11.79 38.42 -10.14
N ALA A 74 -11.16 37.25 -10.30
CA ALA A 74 -11.50 36.04 -9.56
C ALA A 74 -10.22 35.34 -9.11
N GLU A 75 -10.32 34.60 -8.00
CA GLU A 75 -9.19 33.86 -7.45
C GLU A 75 -9.59 32.46 -6.97
N TYR A 76 -8.76 31.50 -7.35
CA TYR A 76 -8.90 30.09 -7.00
C TYR A 76 -7.56 29.60 -6.41
N PHE A 77 -7.53 29.29 -5.13
CA PHE A 77 -6.27 28.95 -4.45
C PHE A 77 -6.34 27.64 -3.65
N ASP A 78 -5.71 26.59 -4.16
CA ASP A 78 -5.71 25.27 -3.54
C ASP A 78 -4.67 25.14 -2.42
N VAL A 79 -5.12 24.81 -1.20
CA VAL A 79 -4.27 24.62 -0.01
C VAL A 79 -4.18 23.14 0.35
N GLY A 80 -2.98 22.65 0.65
CA GLY A 80 -2.76 21.25 1.07
C GLY A 80 -2.99 20.22 -0.03
N CYS A 81 -3.12 20.65 -1.29
CA CYS A 81 -3.40 19.79 -2.43
C CYS A 81 -2.12 19.51 -3.22
N SER A 82 -1.84 18.27 -3.58
CA SER A 82 -0.65 17.91 -4.39
C SER A 82 -0.81 18.27 -5.87
N ARG A 83 0.22 18.87 -6.49
CA ARG A 83 0.25 19.11 -7.95
C ARG A 83 0.15 17.85 -8.81
N ARG A 84 0.42 16.67 -8.24
CA ARG A 84 0.29 15.42 -9.01
C ARG A 84 -1.17 15.05 -9.26
N ARG A 85 -2.11 15.54 -8.44
CA ARG A 85 -3.55 15.38 -8.70
C ARG A 85 -3.91 16.20 -9.92
N GLY A 86 -4.75 15.65 -10.81
CA GLY A 86 -5.28 16.41 -11.94
C GLY A 86 -6.12 17.60 -11.45
N TRP A 87 -6.29 18.64 -12.27
CA TRP A 87 -7.03 19.85 -11.87
C TRP A 87 -8.44 19.54 -11.36
N ARG A 88 -9.17 18.60 -12.00
CA ARG A 88 -10.50 18.14 -11.55
C ARG A 88 -10.54 17.50 -10.16
N GLN A 89 -9.39 17.11 -9.60
CA GLN A 89 -9.28 16.48 -8.29
C GLN A 89 -8.77 17.44 -7.20
N ARG A 90 -8.64 18.74 -7.53
CA ARG A 90 -8.25 19.78 -6.58
C ARG A 90 -9.45 20.72 -6.42
N PRO A 91 -9.91 21.02 -5.20
CA PRO A 91 -11.17 21.72 -4.98
C PRO A 91 -11.30 23.04 -5.75
N GLN A 92 -10.30 23.92 -5.69
CA GLN A 92 -10.36 25.25 -6.31
C GLN A 92 -10.09 25.18 -7.82
N ALA A 93 -9.16 24.34 -8.28
CA ALA A 93 -9.00 24.11 -9.71
C ALA A 93 -10.27 23.49 -10.34
N ALA A 94 -10.93 22.56 -9.65
CA ALA A 94 -12.18 21.96 -10.13
C ALA A 94 -13.32 22.99 -10.18
N ALA A 95 -13.41 23.87 -9.19
CA ALA A 95 -14.37 24.98 -9.20
C ALA A 95 -14.11 25.95 -10.37
N LEU A 96 -12.85 26.28 -10.65
CA LEU A 96 -12.46 27.10 -11.80
C LEU A 96 -12.84 26.41 -13.13
N LEU A 97 -12.61 25.11 -13.26
CA LEU A 97 -13.01 24.36 -14.46
C LEU A 97 -14.53 24.31 -14.63
N ALA A 98 -15.29 24.13 -13.54
CA ALA A 98 -16.74 24.18 -13.60
C ALA A 98 -17.26 25.58 -14.00
N ALA A 99 -16.55 26.65 -13.60
CA ALA A 99 -16.90 28.00 -14.01
C ALA A 99 -16.77 28.25 -15.53
N LEU A 100 -16.02 27.42 -16.26
CA LEU A 100 -15.89 27.53 -17.71
C LEU A 100 -17.22 27.27 -18.43
N ASP A 101 -18.07 26.41 -17.86
CA ASP A 101 -19.38 26.04 -18.42
C ASP A 101 -20.40 27.20 -18.34
N HIS A 102 -20.09 28.28 -17.59
CA HIS A 102 -20.99 29.42 -17.43
C HIS A 102 -20.68 30.52 -18.45
N PRO A 103 -21.65 30.93 -19.30
CA PRO A 103 -21.44 32.02 -20.27
C PRO A 103 -21.16 33.37 -19.58
N ASP A 104 -21.72 33.60 -18.40
CA ASP A 104 -21.50 34.80 -17.57
C ASP A 104 -20.43 34.60 -16.48
N ARG A 105 -19.45 33.71 -16.70
CA ARG A 105 -18.37 33.35 -15.75
C ARG A 105 -17.58 34.52 -15.16
N GLY A 106 -17.68 35.71 -15.76
CA GLY A 106 -17.08 36.93 -15.22
C GLY A 106 -15.60 37.14 -15.55
N PHE A 107 -14.94 36.21 -16.26
CA PHE A 107 -13.55 36.33 -16.71
C PHE A 107 -13.35 35.80 -18.14
N ASP A 108 -12.32 36.32 -18.79
CA ASP A 108 -12.01 36.08 -20.21
C ASP A 108 -10.78 35.16 -20.37
N ALA A 109 -9.87 35.16 -19.40
CA ALA A 109 -8.66 34.35 -19.39
C ALA A 109 -8.30 33.84 -17.97
N ILE A 110 -7.44 32.83 -17.92
CA ILE A 110 -6.84 32.29 -16.69
C ILE A 110 -5.37 32.69 -16.65
N VAL A 111 -4.90 33.15 -15.49
CA VAL A 111 -3.48 33.40 -15.23
C VAL A 111 -3.00 32.55 -14.06
N VAL A 112 -1.78 32.02 -14.15
CA VAL A 112 -1.10 31.35 -13.04
C VAL A 112 0.21 32.06 -12.73
N GLY A 113 0.56 32.17 -11.45
CA GLY A 113 1.79 32.85 -11.05
C GLY A 113 3.06 32.01 -11.21
N GLU A 114 2.94 30.68 -11.20
CA GLU A 114 4.07 29.75 -11.32
C GLU A 114 3.62 28.45 -11.99
N TYR A 115 4.20 28.09 -13.15
CA TYR A 115 3.87 26.83 -13.84
C TYR A 115 4.07 25.61 -12.93
N GLU A 116 5.19 25.55 -12.21
CA GLU A 116 5.55 24.39 -11.40
C GLU A 116 4.60 24.13 -10.23
N ARG A 117 3.88 25.17 -9.80
CA ARG A 117 2.84 25.05 -8.77
C ARG A 117 1.52 24.63 -9.38
N ALA A 118 1.16 25.15 -10.55
CA ALA A 118 -0.10 24.86 -11.20
C ALA A 118 -0.11 23.48 -11.89
N PHE A 119 1.01 23.05 -12.46
CA PHE A 119 1.09 21.89 -13.33
C PHE A 119 2.16 20.88 -12.91
N SER A 120 1.95 19.64 -13.34
CA SER A 120 2.96 18.60 -13.33
C SER A 120 2.77 17.70 -14.54
N ALA A 121 3.86 17.14 -15.05
CA ALA A 121 3.81 16.19 -16.16
C ALA A 121 3.10 16.78 -17.40
N ASN A 122 2.18 16.02 -18.01
CA ASN A 122 1.42 16.42 -19.19
C ASN A 122 0.05 17.03 -18.83
N GLN A 123 -0.12 17.56 -17.62
CA GLN A 123 -1.40 18.13 -17.20
C GLN A 123 -1.85 19.30 -18.09
N LEU A 124 -0.92 20.19 -18.46
CA LEU A 124 -1.26 21.31 -19.33
C LEU A 124 -1.71 20.85 -20.72
N GLN A 125 -1.05 19.83 -21.29
CA GLN A 125 -1.44 19.27 -22.60
C GLN A 125 -2.85 18.69 -22.60
N HIS A 126 -3.29 18.07 -21.50
CA HIS A 126 -4.66 17.58 -21.37
C HIS A 126 -5.67 18.68 -21.08
N LEU A 127 -5.24 19.79 -20.47
CA LEU A 127 -6.10 20.91 -20.13
C LEU A 127 -6.32 21.86 -21.32
N ALA A 128 -5.30 22.03 -22.17
CA ALA A 128 -5.30 22.94 -23.30
C ALA A 128 -6.55 22.82 -24.22
N PRO A 129 -6.96 21.61 -24.67
CA PRO A 129 -8.15 21.48 -25.52
C PRO A 129 -9.44 21.91 -24.81
N VAL A 130 -9.52 21.72 -23.49
CA VAL A 130 -10.71 22.11 -22.70
C VAL A 130 -10.80 23.63 -22.64
N LEU A 131 -9.69 24.32 -22.41
CA LEU A 131 -9.67 25.79 -22.35
C LEU A 131 -9.98 26.41 -23.72
N GLU A 132 -9.41 25.84 -24.78
CA GLU A 132 -9.65 26.27 -26.16
C GLU A 132 -11.11 26.09 -26.59
N GLN A 133 -11.73 24.96 -26.27
CA GLN A 133 -13.16 24.72 -26.52
C GLN A 133 -14.08 25.75 -25.86
N HIS A 134 -13.67 26.32 -24.71
CA HIS A 134 -14.43 27.35 -23.99
C HIS A 134 -14.02 28.78 -24.35
N GLY A 135 -13.08 28.94 -25.29
CA GLY A 135 -12.55 30.24 -25.70
C GLY A 135 -11.82 30.98 -24.58
N VAL A 136 -11.19 30.24 -23.65
CA VAL A 136 -10.45 30.80 -22.50
C VAL A 136 -8.96 30.63 -22.72
N GLN A 137 -8.22 31.74 -22.68
CA GLN A 137 -6.76 31.70 -22.78
C GLN A 137 -6.12 31.38 -21.44
N LEU A 138 -5.02 30.62 -21.45
CA LEU A 138 -4.15 30.45 -20.28
C LEU A 138 -2.93 31.34 -20.45
N TRP A 139 -2.58 32.10 -19.41
CA TRP A 139 -1.41 32.96 -19.37
C TRP A 139 -0.37 32.37 -18.41
N LEU A 140 0.86 32.26 -18.88
CA LEU A 140 2.00 31.75 -18.12
C LEU A 140 3.13 32.79 -18.09
N PRO A 141 3.86 32.92 -16.97
CA PRO A 141 5.08 33.73 -16.91
C PRO A 141 6.13 33.25 -17.91
N GLU A 142 6.22 31.94 -18.16
CA GLU A 142 7.23 31.37 -19.06
C GLU A 142 7.01 31.70 -20.55
N THR A 143 5.78 32.09 -20.91
CA THR A 143 5.44 32.60 -22.26
C THR A 143 5.30 34.12 -22.29
N ASP A 144 5.50 34.79 -21.15
CA ASP A 144 5.28 36.23 -20.98
C ASP A 144 3.93 36.71 -21.56
N GLY A 145 2.87 35.89 -21.38
CA GLY A 145 1.59 36.13 -22.02
C GLY A 145 0.77 34.87 -22.25
N PRO A 146 -0.18 34.90 -23.22
CA PRO A 146 -1.04 33.77 -23.53
C PRO A 146 -0.27 32.61 -24.14
N VAL A 147 -0.62 31.40 -23.72
CA VAL A 147 -0.13 30.17 -24.33
C VAL A 147 -0.88 29.91 -25.63
N ASP A 148 -0.20 30.17 -26.75
CA ASP A 148 -0.61 29.63 -28.05
C ASP A 148 -0.35 28.12 -28.14
N TYR A 149 -1.41 27.32 -28.31
CA TYR A 149 -1.31 25.86 -28.42
C TYR A 149 -0.98 25.37 -29.83
N HIS A 150 -1.03 26.24 -30.83
CA HIS A 150 -0.73 25.93 -32.23
C HIS A 150 0.68 26.36 -32.62
N ASP A 151 1.30 27.28 -31.87
CA ASP A 151 2.70 27.65 -32.06
C ASP A 151 3.66 26.51 -31.66
N PRO A 152 4.53 26.03 -32.59
CA PRO A 152 5.49 24.98 -32.30
C PRO A 152 6.46 25.33 -31.15
N ALA A 153 6.82 26.61 -30.96
CA ALA A 153 7.75 26.99 -29.90
C ALA A 153 7.12 26.86 -28.51
N HIS A 154 5.87 27.33 -28.35
CA HIS A 154 5.09 27.12 -27.13
C HIS A 154 4.82 25.64 -26.84
N GLN A 155 4.48 24.83 -27.84
CA GLN A 155 4.32 23.38 -27.66
C GLN A 155 5.60 22.71 -27.12
N ALA A 156 6.77 23.09 -27.66
CA ALA A 156 8.06 22.60 -27.20
C ALA A 156 8.37 23.06 -25.76
N LEU A 157 8.07 24.31 -25.41
CA LEU A 157 8.21 24.85 -24.06
C LEU A 157 7.35 24.07 -23.04
N ILE A 158 6.08 23.81 -23.34
CA ILE A 158 5.17 23.05 -22.46
C ILE A 158 5.69 21.63 -22.22
N LEU A 159 6.18 20.97 -23.27
CA LEU A 159 6.81 19.65 -23.18
C LEU A 159 8.05 19.67 -22.27
N MET A 160 8.91 20.67 -22.45
CA MET A 160 10.12 20.87 -21.65
C MET A 160 9.78 21.11 -20.17
N LEU A 161 8.86 22.03 -19.87
CA LEU A 161 8.43 22.34 -18.50
C LEU A 161 7.81 21.11 -17.81
N GLY A 162 6.98 20.36 -18.54
CA GLY A 162 6.41 19.10 -18.06
C GLY A 162 7.47 18.04 -17.75
N ALA A 163 8.51 17.94 -18.59
CA ALA A 163 9.63 17.02 -18.42
C ALA A 163 10.54 17.44 -17.24
N GLN A 164 10.86 18.72 -17.10
CA GLN A 164 11.63 19.27 -15.99
C GLN A 164 10.94 19.01 -14.65
N SER A 165 9.65 19.31 -14.55
CA SER A 165 8.82 19.03 -13.38
C SER A 165 8.87 17.55 -12.97
N LYS A 166 8.74 16.62 -13.93
CA LYS A 166 8.87 15.18 -13.68
C LYS A 166 10.28 14.81 -13.18
N ARG A 167 11.31 15.35 -13.83
CA ARG A 167 12.73 15.06 -13.53
C ARG A 167 13.10 15.48 -12.12
N GLU A 168 12.68 16.66 -11.67
CA GLU A 168 12.95 17.14 -10.31
C GLU A 168 12.31 16.24 -9.26
N VAL A 169 11.05 15.86 -9.47
CA VAL A 169 10.33 14.95 -8.59
C VAL A 169 11.03 13.59 -8.51
N GLN A 170 11.46 13.06 -9.65
CA GLN A 170 12.19 11.80 -9.72
C GLN A 170 13.55 11.91 -9.04
N ARG A 171 14.29 13.01 -9.26
CA ARG A 171 15.58 13.28 -8.61
C ARG A 171 15.44 13.39 -7.09
N ALA A 172 14.46 14.14 -6.59
CA ALA A 172 14.20 14.27 -5.16
C ALA A 172 13.87 12.90 -4.56
N ARG A 173 12.98 12.12 -5.20
CA ARG A 173 12.65 10.75 -4.77
C ARG A 173 13.88 9.85 -4.78
N PHE A 174 14.67 9.89 -5.84
CA PHE A 174 15.88 9.09 -5.97
C PHE A 174 16.88 9.44 -4.86
N ARG A 175 17.14 10.72 -4.61
CA ARG A 175 18.01 11.17 -3.51
C ARG A 175 17.53 10.66 -2.16
N VAL A 176 16.24 10.79 -1.85
CA VAL A 176 15.66 10.29 -0.59
C VAL A 176 15.82 8.78 -0.48
N VAL A 177 15.46 8.02 -1.52
CA VAL A 177 15.55 6.55 -1.51
C VAL A 177 17.02 6.11 -1.39
N THR A 178 17.93 6.71 -2.14
CA THR A 178 19.38 6.39 -2.09
C THR A 178 19.97 6.71 -0.72
N ALA A 179 19.64 7.86 -0.14
CA ALA A 179 20.06 8.21 1.22
C ALA A 179 19.48 7.23 2.27
N MET A 180 18.22 6.84 2.14
CA MET A 180 17.61 5.82 3.00
C MET A 180 18.28 4.46 2.85
N ARG A 181 18.59 4.04 1.62
CA ARG A 181 19.34 2.80 1.35
C ARG A 181 20.71 2.83 2.03
N ALA A 182 21.46 3.92 1.87
CA ALA A 182 22.76 4.09 2.51
C ALA A 182 22.63 4.05 4.05
N GLN A 183 21.71 4.81 4.64
CA GLN A 183 21.46 4.82 6.09
C GLN A 183 21.06 3.45 6.64
N ALA A 184 20.22 2.69 5.93
CA ALA A 184 19.87 1.33 6.33
C ALA A 184 21.06 0.38 6.24
N ARG A 185 21.86 0.49 5.17
CA ARG A 185 23.00 -0.40 4.90
C ARG A 185 24.17 -0.12 5.84
N GLU A 186 24.62 1.12 5.93
CA GLU A 186 25.86 1.50 6.61
C GLU A 186 25.64 1.74 8.10
N GLN A 187 24.53 2.39 8.47
CA GLN A 187 24.27 2.81 9.86
C GLN A 187 23.32 1.88 10.61
N GLY A 188 22.74 0.89 9.92
CA GLY A 188 21.71 0.01 10.51
C GLY A 188 20.44 0.76 10.94
N ARG A 189 20.18 1.95 10.40
CA ARG A 189 19.17 2.87 10.94
C ARG A 189 17.75 2.30 10.83
N TYR A 190 16.95 2.45 11.90
CA TYR A 190 15.53 2.16 11.85
C TYR A 190 14.78 3.28 11.12
N LEU A 191 14.42 3.04 9.85
CA LEU A 191 13.77 4.02 8.97
C LEU A 191 12.24 4.02 9.08
N GLY A 192 11.73 3.65 10.25
CA GLY A 192 10.29 3.59 10.54
C GLY A 192 9.61 2.28 10.16
N GLY A 193 8.29 2.28 10.30
CA GLY A 193 7.43 1.12 10.17
C GLY A 193 7.08 0.49 11.51
N ARG A 194 6.50 -0.71 11.46
CA ARG A 194 6.11 -1.48 12.65
C ARG A 194 7.30 -2.30 13.19
N PRO A 195 7.54 -2.32 14.52
CA PRO A 195 8.51 -3.25 15.09
C PRO A 195 8.04 -4.71 14.88
N PRO A 196 8.93 -5.63 14.49
CA PRO A 196 8.60 -7.05 14.46
C PRO A 196 8.21 -7.57 15.86
N TYR A 197 7.34 -8.59 15.93
CA TYR A 197 7.02 -9.28 17.18
C TYR A 197 8.31 -9.75 17.89
N GLY A 198 8.42 -9.63 19.21
CA GLY A 198 9.68 -9.88 19.92
C GLY A 198 10.59 -8.66 20.07
N TYR A 199 10.28 -7.55 19.40
CA TYR A 199 10.97 -6.28 19.56
C TYR A 199 10.00 -5.15 19.92
N ARG A 200 10.47 -4.19 20.69
CA ARG A 200 9.84 -2.89 20.96
C ARG A 200 10.72 -1.78 20.40
N LEU A 201 10.11 -0.60 20.18
CA LEU A 201 10.87 0.60 19.82
C LEU A 201 11.33 1.31 21.08
N THR A 202 12.61 1.67 21.11
CA THR A 202 13.19 2.52 22.14
C THR A 202 13.76 3.78 21.51
N ASP A 203 13.77 4.84 22.31
CA ASP A 203 14.38 6.10 21.95
C ASP A 203 15.89 5.95 21.83
N ALA A 204 16.44 6.37 20.69
CA ALA A 204 17.88 6.32 20.40
C ALA A 204 18.49 7.73 20.28
N GLY A 205 17.85 8.73 20.87
CA GLY A 205 18.35 10.10 20.94
C GLY A 205 17.80 11.02 19.84
N PRO A 206 18.26 12.29 19.81
CA PRO A 206 17.80 13.28 18.85
C PRO A 206 18.14 12.89 17.40
N HIS A 207 17.31 13.31 16.46
CA HIS A 207 17.56 13.06 15.05
C HIS A 207 18.83 13.82 14.57
N PRO A 208 19.73 13.21 13.78
CA PRO A 208 21.00 13.84 13.39
C PRO A 208 20.82 15.10 12.52
N ASN A 209 19.74 15.15 11.74
CA ASN A 209 19.30 16.41 11.11
C ASN A 209 18.68 17.35 12.16
N ALA A 210 19.32 18.51 12.36
CA ALA A 210 18.93 19.52 13.35
C ALA A 210 17.49 20.05 13.16
N ALA A 211 17.00 20.19 11.93
CA ALA A 211 15.61 20.62 11.69
C ALA A 211 14.62 19.57 12.20
N HIS A 212 14.89 18.29 11.94
CA HIS A 212 14.08 17.20 12.47
C HIS A 212 14.16 17.09 14.00
N ALA A 213 15.34 17.31 14.59
CA ALA A 213 15.50 17.33 16.05
C ALA A 213 14.71 18.49 16.69
N ARG A 214 14.75 19.70 16.09
CA ARG A 214 13.96 20.86 16.55
C ARG A 214 12.46 20.60 16.53
N TRP A 215 11.97 19.80 15.58
CA TRP A 215 10.58 19.33 15.54
C TRP A 215 10.28 18.18 16.51
N GLY A 216 11.19 17.89 17.44
CA GLY A 216 11.02 16.83 18.42
C GLY A 216 11.12 15.41 17.85
N ARG A 217 11.54 15.25 16.58
CA ARG A 217 11.72 13.90 16.02
C ARG A 217 12.94 13.25 16.63
N ARG A 218 12.76 12.01 17.07
CA ARG A 218 13.79 11.21 17.73
C ARG A 218 14.11 9.98 16.89
N LEU A 219 15.35 9.51 17.00
CA LEU A 219 15.71 8.21 16.48
C LEU A 219 15.01 7.13 17.29
N GLN A 220 14.72 6.04 16.61
CA GLN A 220 14.18 4.84 17.24
C GLN A 220 15.13 3.68 16.96
N ARG A 221 15.23 2.76 17.90
CA ARG A 221 15.97 1.51 17.77
C ARG A 221 15.07 0.35 18.16
N LEU A 222 15.35 -0.83 17.61
CA LEU A 222 14.71 -2.06 18.05
C LEU A 222 15.45 -2.61 19.27
N GLU A 223 14.71 -2.93 20.32
CA GLU A 223 15.21 -3.67 21.48
C GLU A 223 14.33 -4.87 21.75
N PRO A 224 14.91 -6.00 22.24
CA PRO A 224 14.13 -7.15 22.66
C PRO A 224 13.02 -6.72 23.61
N ASP A 225 11.79 -7.11 23.28
CA ASP A 225 10.66 -6.95 24.18
C ASP A 225 10.70 -8.09 25.21
N PRO A 226 10.83 -7.80 26.52
CA PRO A 226 10.89 -8.84 27.55
C PRO A 226 9.73 -9.84 27.49
N ALA A 227 8.52 -9.40 27.13
CA ALA A 227 7.34 -10.25 27.09
C ALA A 227 7.29 -11.15 25.85
N THR A 228 7.71 -10.65 24.69
CA THR A 228 7.49 -11.35 23.41
C THR A 228 8.77 -11.95 22.81
N ALA A 229 9.96 -11.49 23.19
CA ALA A 229 11.25 -11.96 22.66
C ALA A 229 11.50 -13.44 22.97
N VAL A 230 11.14 -13.89 24.18
CA VAL A 230 11.30 -15.29 24.61
C VAL A 230 10.59 -16.26 23.67
N HIS A 231 9.40 -15.91 23.19
CA HIS A 231 8.63 -16.74 22.28
C HIS A 231 9.26 -16.82 20.88
N VAL A 232 9.91 -15.75 20.42
CA VAL A 232 10.66 -15.80 19.16
C VAL A 232 11.86 -16.74 19.28
N ARG A 233 12.67 -16.60 20.35
CA ARG A 233 13.82 -17.48 20.61
C ARG A 233 13.36 -18.95 20.66
N TRP A 234 12.29 -19.20 21.41
CA TRP A 234 11.66 -20.52 21.50
C TRP A 234 11.22 -21.04 20.12
N MET A 235 10.54 -20.24 19.29
CA MET A 235 10.12 -20.69 17.95
C MET A 235 11.31 -21.12 17.06
N PHE A 236 12.44 -20.42 17.14
CA PHE A 236 13.64 -20.80 16.39
C PHE A 236 14.25 -22.09 16.94
N ALA A 237 14.38 -22.22 18.26
CA ALA A 237 14.87 -23.45 18.90
C ALA A 237 14.01 -24.67 18.54
N GLN A 238 12.69 -24.59 18.74
CA GLN A 238 11.78 -25.67 18.37
C GLN A 238 11.89 -26.04 16.88
N ARG A 239 12.12 -25.04 16.02
CA ARG A 239 12.23 -25.29 14.59
C ARG A 239 13.52 -26.04 14.23
N LEU A 240 14.62 -25.74 14.92
CA LEU A 240 15.88 -26.48 14.81
C LEU A 240 15.73 -27.92 15.32
N ASP A 241 14.94 -28.12 16.38
CA ASP A 241 14.56 -29.44 16.91
C ASP A 241 13.55 -30.21 16.02
N GLY A 242 13.34 -29.76 14.79
CA GLY A 242 12.49 -30.44 13.81
C GLY A 242 10.98 -30.23 13.99
N GLN A 243 10.55 -29.39 14.95
CA GLN A 243 9.11 -29.14 15.15
C GLN A 243 8.49 -28.45 13.93
N SER A 244 7.26 -28.85 13.62
CA SER A 244 6.51 -28.27 12.51
C SER A 244 5.91 -26.90 12.89
N LEU A 245 5.68 -26.04 11.89
CA LEU A 245 4.99 -24.76 12.07
C LEU A 245 3.63 -24.91 12.76
N ALA A 246 2.93 -26.02 12.47
CA ALA A 246 1.64 -26.33 13.06
C ALA A 246 1.77 -26.72 14.55
N SER A 247 2.81 -27.49 14.89
CA SER A 247 3.12 -27.85 16.29
C SER A 247 3.38 -26.60 17.11
N MET A 248 4.25 -25.71 16.63
CA MET A 248 4.57 -24.45 17.31
C MET A 248 3.35 -23.54 17.46
N ALA A 249 2.57 -23.35 16.40
CA ALA A 249 1.35 -22.54 16.48
C ALA A 249 0.31 -23.10 17.46
N ARG A 250 0.18 -24.44 17.57
CA ARG A 250 -0.69 -25.09 18.57
C ARG A 250 -0.18 -24.84 19.98
N ALA A 251 1.09 -25.16 20.25
CA ALA A 251 1.68 -24.96 21.57
C ALA A 251 1.55 -23.51 22.07
N LEU A 252 1.74 -22.52 21.19
CA LEU A 252 1.54 -21.11 21.54
C LEU A 252 0.07 -20.78 21.85
N ASN A 253 -0.89 -21.33 21.11
CA ASN A 253 -2.31 -21.16 21.38
C ASN A 253 -2.76 -21.86 22.66
N ASP A 254 -2.28 -23.09 22.89
CA ASP A 254 -2.61 -23.90 24.06
C ASP A 254 -2.07 -23.25 25.35
N ALA A 255 -0.89 -22.61 25.26
CA ALA A 255 -0.32 -21.82 26.35
C ALA A 255 -0.96 -20.43 26.52
N GLY A 256 -1.98 -20.07 25.72
CA GLY A 256 -2.63 -18.76 25.79
C GLY A 256 -1.73 -17.58 25.42
N ILE A 257 -0.62 -17.82 24.71
CA ILE A 257 0.34 -16.76 24.37
C ILE A 257 -0.28 -15.85 23.30
N PRO A 258 -0.38 -14.52 23.53
CA PRO A 258 -0.98 -13.61 22.56
C PRO A 258 -0.21 -13.59 21.23
N CYS A 259 -0.94 -13.63 20.11
CA CYS A 259 -0.32 -13.52 18.80
C CYS A 259 0.01 -12.06 18.45
N PRO A 260 0.83 -11.78 17.41
CA PRO A 260 1.21 -10.41 17.04
C PRO A 260 0.04 -9.45 16.77
N SER A 261 -1.13 -9.95 16.34
CA SER A 261 -2.34 -9.12 16.18
C SER A 261 -3.11 -8.93 17.49
N GLY A 262 -2.96 -9.82 18.48
CA GLY A 262 -3.58 -9.70 19.80
C GLY A 262 -2.80 -8.80 20.76
N ILE A 263 -1.46 -8.69 20.61
CA ILE A 263 -0.64 -7.76 21.41
C ILE A 263 -0.94 -6.29 21.12
N ASP A 264 -1.31 -5.96 19.89
CA ASP A 264 -1.55 -4.58 19.46
C ASP A 264 -2.85 -4.49 18.63
N PRO A 265 -4.04 -4.64 19.27
CA PRO A 265 -5.32 -4.67 18.55
C PRO A 265 -5.61 -3.35 17.83
N ALA A 266 -5.25 -2.22 18.44
CA ALA A 266 -5.43 -0.89 17.85
C ALA A 266 -4.73 -0.75 16.49
N ARG A 267 -3.57 -1.39 16.31
CA ARG A 267 -2.86 -1.42 15.02
C ARG A 267 -3.28 -2.59 14.11
N ASN A 268 -4.17 -3.47 14.55
CA ASN A 268 -4.65 -4.62 13.78
C ASN A 268 -6.19 -4.75 13.78
N PRO A 269 -6.96 -3.67 13.53
CA PRO A 269 -8.42 -3.70 13.64
C PRO A 269 -9.06 -4.67 12.61
N HIS A 270 -8.37 -4.95 11.52
CA HIS A 270 -8.80 -5.88 10.47
C HIS A 270 -8.52 -7.36 10.79
N ARG A 271 -7.98 -7.68 11.98
CA ARG A 271 -7.69 -9.07 12.39
C ARG A 271 -8.35 -9.32 13.73
N SER A 272 -8.91 -10.52 13.91
CA SER A 272 -9.56 -10.88 15.16
C SER A 272 -8.59 -10.93 16.34
N GLY A 273 -7.30 -11.20 16.10
CA GLY A 273 -6.28 -11.22 17.16
C GLY A 273 -6.24 -12.51 17.98
N ASP A 274 -7.18 -13.44 17.75
CA ASP A 274 -7.47 -14.53 18.68
C ASP A 274 -6.44 -15.66 18.74
N ARG A 275 -5.63 -15.87 17.68
CA ARG A 275 -4.78 -17.06 17.60
C ARG A 275 -3.57 -16.95 16.70
N TRP A 276 -2.54 -17.71 17.05
CA TRP A 276 -1.42 -18.05 16.19
C TRP A 276 -1.87 -18.85 14.97
N THR A 277 -1.34 -18.47 13.81
CA THR A 277 -1.55 -19.17 12.54
C THR A 277 -0.22 -19.68 11.99
N LEU A 278 -0.25 -20.72 11.16
CA LEU A 278 0.94 -21.20 10.44
C LEU A 278 1.63 -20.08 9.66
N ARG A 279 0.84 -19.19 9.04
CA ARG A 279 1.35 -18.05 8.26
C ARG A 279 2.11 -17.08 9.15
N THR A 280 1.62 -16.81 10.35
CA THR A 280 2.27 -15.91 11.32
C THR A 280 3.62 -16.50 11.77
N VAL A 281 3.64 -17.76 12.17
CA VAL A 281 4.89 -18.45 12.57
C VAL A 281 5.88 -18.49 11.40
N ALA A 282 5.42 -18.84 10.20
CA ALA A 282 6.26 -18.81 8.99
C ALA A 282 6.84 -17.42 8.71
N ALA A 283 6.04 -16.36 8.88
CA ALA A 283 6.48 -14.99 8.63
C ALA A 283 7.53 -14.52 9.65
N ILE A 284 7.43 -14.97 10.91
CA ILE A 284 8.44 -14.72 11.94
C ILE A 284 9.74 -15.45 11.60
N LEU A 285 9.69 -16.76 11.35
CA LEU A 285 10.88 -17.55 11.02
C LEU A 285 11.56 -17.09 9.72
N ALA A 286 10.82 -16.46 8.80
CA ALA A 286 11.34 -15.90 7.55
C ALA A 286 11.94 -14.48 7.67
N ASN A 287 11.94 -13.89 8.87
CA ASN A 287 12.30 -12.48 9.04
C ASN A 287 13.77 -12.31 9.46
N PRO A 288 14.66 -11.87 8.56
CA PRO A 288 16.08 -11.70 8.88
C PRO A 288 16.36 -10.63 9.95
N ARG A 289 15.39 -9.77 10.28
CA ARG A 289 15.56 -8.80 11.39
C ARG A 289 15.84 -9.47 12.74
N TYR A 290 15.53 -10.75 12.92
CA TYR A 290 15.82 -11.44 14.19
C TYR A 290 17.30 -11.74 14.41
N THR A 291 18.14 -11.62 13.37
CA THR A 291 19.59 -11.78 13.48
C THR A 291 20.30 -10.53 13.98
N GLY A 292 19.57 -9.47 14.35
CA GLY A 292 20.14 -8.18 14.71
C GLY A 292 20.49 -7.30 13.51
N ARG A 293 20.30 -7.78 12.27
CA ARG A 293 20.48 -6.99 11.05
C ARG A 293 19.27 -6.12 10.76
N GLN A 294 19.51 -4.88 10.34
CA GLN A 294 18.43 -4.04 9.86
C GLN A 294 18.10 -4.41 8.41
N VAL A 295 16.80 -4.57 8.11
CA VAL A 295 16.34 -4.90 6.75
C VAL A 295 15.26 -3.92 6.31
N TRP A 296 15.51 -3.24 5.20
CA TRP A 296 14.64 -2.22 4.60
C TRP A 296 14.16 -2.63 3.20
N ASN A 297 13.18 -1.90 2.65
CA ASN A 297 12.58 -2.13 1.32
C ASN A 297 11.89 -3.49 1.13
N ARG A 298 11.29 -4.07 2.18
CA ARG A 298 10.59 -5.37 2.12
C ARG A 298 9.15 -5.28 1.56
N GLN A 299 8.61 -4.08 1.48
CA GLN A 299 7.29 -3.76 0.96
C GLN A 299 7.44 -2.55 0.03
N PRO A 300 6.68 -2.49 -1.06
CA PRO A 300 6.70 -1.32 -1.93
C PRO A 300 6.15 -0.12 -1.16
N ALA A 301 6.70 1.05 -1.43
CA ALA A 301 6.14 2.29 -0.94
C ALA A 301 4.66 2.38 -1.36
N HIS A 302 3.76 2.65 -0.41
CA HIS A 302 2.38 2.97 -0.77
C HIS A 302 2.38 4.31 -1.52
N ASN A 303 2.22 4.23 -2.84
CA ASN A 303 1.88 5.40 -3.62
C ASN A 303 0.40 5.70 -3.37
N HIS A 304 0.10 6.55 -2.39
CA HIS A 304 -1.26 7.07 -2.16
C HIS A 304 -1.80 7.92 -3.33
N THR A 305 -1.03 8.11 -4.40
CA THR A 305 -1.36 8.97 -5.54
C THR A 305 -1.52 8.23 -6.85
N ASP A 306 -1.41 6.90 -6.86
CA ASP A 306 -1.62 6.13 -8.08
C ASP A 306 -3.10 5.77 -8.18
N ALA A 307 -3.89 6.68 -8.76
CA ALA A 307 -5.32 6.48 -9.00
C ALA A 307 -5.62 5.27 -9.91
N SER A 308 -4.58 4.65 -10.49
CA SER A 308 -4.66 3.43 -11.29
C SER A 308 -4.61 2.14 -10.46
N ARG A 309 -4.13 2.18 -9.20
CA ARG A 309 -4.15 0.99 -8.34
C ARG A 309 -5.55 0.82 -7.79
N SER A 310 -6.28 -0.15 -8.33
CA SER A 310 -7.52 -0.61 -7.71
C SER A 310 -7.25 -0.96 -6.24
N GLU A 311 -8.13 -0.51 -5.35
CA GLU A 311 -8.03 -0.73 -3.89
C GLU A 311 -7.95 -2.22 -3.50
N ARG A 312 -8.14 -3.13 -4.47
CA ARG A 312 -8.25 -4.58 -4.30
C ARG A 312 -6.96 -5.35 -4.61
N GLU A 313 -5.93 -4.73 -5.17
CA GLU A 313 -4.69 -5.46 -5.43
C GLU A 313 -3.85 -5.65 -4.15
N PRO A 314 -3.59 -6.91 -3.74
CA PRO A 314 -2.80 -7.18 -2.56
C PRO A 314 -1.38 -6.66 -2.76
N VAL A 315 -0.89 -5.89 -1.79
CA VAL A 315 0.46 -5.35 -1.81
C VAL A 315 1.47 -6.49 -1.79
N ARG A 316 2.04 -6.81 -2.95
CA ARG A 316 3.08 -7.83 -3.09
C ARG A 316 4.37 -7.32 -2.45
N ARG A 317 5.07 -8.19 -1.72
CA ARG A 317 6.39 -7.86 -1.14
C ARG A 317 7.41 -7.68 -2.25
N ASN A 318 8.38 -6.80 -2.04
CA ASN A 318 9.50 -6.65 -2.98
C ASN A 318 10.34 -7.93 -3.00
N PRO A 319 10.93 -8.30 -4.15
CA PRO A 319 11.94 -9.35 -4.26
C PRO A 319 13.06 -9.17 -3.23
N THR A 320 13.64 -10.28 -2.78
CA THR A 320 14.74 -10.26 -1.80
C THR A 320 16.00 -9.56 -2.32
N ALA A 321 16.22 -9.57 -3.64
CA ALA A 321 17.31 -8.83 -4.29
C ALA A 321 17.21 -7.30 -4.11
N ASP A 322 16.00 -6.78 -3.90
CA ASP A 322 15.77 -5.35 -3.66
C ASP A 322 15.86 -4.97 -2.17
N TRP A 323 16.02 -5.96 -1.29
CA TRP A 323 16.11 -5.70 0.14
C TRP A 323 17.47 -5.12 0.47
N VAL A 324 17.46 -4.08 1.30
CA VAL A 324 18.69 -3.52 1.84
C VAL A 324 18.89 -4.09 3.23
N VAL A 325 19.99 -4.80 3.42
CA VAL A 325 20.41 -5.37 4.70
C VAL A 325 21.60 -4.55 5.22
N SER A 326 21.61 -4.21 6.50
CA SER A 326 22.76 -3.54 7.14
C SER A 326 24.03 -4.36 6.96
N THR A 327 25.20 -3.73 6.98
CA THR A 327 26.54 -4.38 6.95
C THR A 327 27.01 -4.81 8.32
N GLN A 328 26.53 -4.15 9.38
CA GLN A 328 26.79 -4.45 10.77
C GLN A 328 25.51 -4.78 11.53
N GLN A 329 25.66 -5.32 12.73
CA GLN A 329 24.55 -5.53 13.65
C GLN A 329 23.96 -4.17 14.06
N ALA A 330 22.66 -4.01 13.87
CA ALA A 330 21.91 -2.77 14.12
C ALA A 330 21.19 -2.77 15.47
N HIS A 331 20.84 -3.95 15.97
CA HIS A 331 20.13 -4.14 17.24
C HIS A 331 20.43 -5.51 17.84
N THR A 332 20.06 -5.73 19.11
CA THR A 332 20.30 -7.00 19.81
C THR A 332 19.64 -8.16 19.08
N ALA A 333 20.43 -9.16 18.71
CA ALA A 333 19.94 -10.34 18.02
C ALA A 333 19.09 -11.21 18.96
N LEU A 334 17.94 -11.68 18.46
CA LEU A 334 17.19 -12.75 19.14
C LEU A 334 17.71 -14.13 18.75
N VAL A 335 18.30 -14.25 17.57
CA VAL A 335 18.75 -15.51 16.97
C VAL A 335 20.09 -15.26 16.27
N SER A 336 21.00 -16.22 16.28
CA SER A 336 22.25 -16.10 15.53
C SER A 336 22.00 -16.14 14.01
N GLU A 337 22.91 -15.59 13.21
CA GLU A 337 22.80 -15.71 11.75
C GLU A 337 22.87 -17.18 11.29
N GLN A 338 23.68 -17.99 11.96
CA GLN A 338 23.81 -19.43 11.70
C GLN A 338 22.48 -20.17 11.92
N ASP A 339 21.83 -19.97 13.07
CA ASP A 339 20.53 -20.59 13.38
C ASP A 339 19.44 -20.13 12.41
N PHE A 340 19.45 -18.85 12.03
CA PHE A 340 18.50 -18.32 11.06
C PHE A 340 18.64 -18.99 9.69
N VAL A 341 19.88 -19.14 9.21
CA VAL A 341 20.19 -19.81 7.93
C VAL A 341 19.82 -21.29 8.00
N ALA A 342 20.16 -21.99 9.08
CA ALA A 342 19.79 -23.39 9.29
C ALA A 342 18.26 -23.57 9.23
N VAL A 343 17.49 -22.70 9.90
CA VAL A 343 16.02 -22.72 9.83
C VAL A 343 15.49 -22.48 8.40
N GLN A 344 16.14 -21.63 7.60
CA GLN A 344 15.73 -21.45 6.19
C GLN A 344 16.02 -22.70 5.36
N ALA A 345 17.14 -23.39 5.60
CA ALA A 345 17.48 -24.63 4.89
C ALA A 345 16.43 -25.73 5.09
N ILE A 346 15.87 -25.87 6.30
CA ILE A 346 14.76 -26.82 6.57
C ILE A 346 13.53 -26.50 5.70
N ARG A 347 13.35 -25.26 5.23
CA ARG A 347 12.24 -24.88 4.34
C ARG A 347 12.46 -25.26 2.88
N SER A 348 13.72 -25.36 2.44
CA SER A 348 14.09 -25.63 1.03
C SER A 348 13.81 -27.07 0.59
N HIS A 349 13.66 -28.01 1.52
CA HIS A 349 13.35 -29.43 1.23
C HIS A 349 11.89 -29.71 0.82
N ARG A 350 11.21 -28.78 0.14
CA ARG A 350 9.82 -28.94 -0.32
C ARG A 350 9.63 -28.74 -1.82
N GLY A 351 10.53 -29.29 -2.63
CA GLY A 351 10.27 -29.58 -4.03
C GLY A 351 9.85 -31.04 -4.22
N ALA A 352 8.87 -31.31 -5.08
CA ALA A 352 8.86 -32.59 -5.77
C ALA A 352 10.08 -32.58 -6.71
N HIS A 353 10.96 -33.57 -6.59
CA HIS A 353 12.26 -33.62 -7.27
C HIS A 353 12.19 -33.63 -8.81
N ASP A 354 10.99 -33.74 -9.41
CA ASP A 354 10.79 -34.10 -10.82
C ASP A 354 10.12 -33.02 -11.70
N GLY A 355 9.70 -31.87 -11.13
CA GLY A 355 9.06 -30.80 -11.91
C GLY A 355 7.70 -31.16 -12.54
N THR A 356 7.15 -32.34 -12.23
CA THR A 356 5.89 -32.82 -12.82
C THR A 356 4.67 -32.23 -12.12
N THR A 357 3.66 -31.79 -12.90
CA THR A 357 2.38 -31.37 -12.33
C THR A 357 1.56 -32.61 -11.98
N ARG A 358 1.60 -33.02 -10.72
CA ARG A 358 0.82 -34.15 -10.20
C ARG A 358 -0.65 -33.77 -10.08
N ARG A 359 -1.53 -34.49 -10.79
CA ARG A 359 -2.98 -34.32 -10.76
C ARG A 359 -3.60 -35.36 -9.83
N TYR A 360 -4.65 -34.98 -9.09
CA TYR A 360 -5.35 -35.84 -8.14
C TYR A 360 -6.86 -35.65 -8.36
N LEU A 361 -7.57 -36.73 -8.64
CA LEU A 361 -8.97 -36.74 -9.09
C LEU A 361 -9.93 -36.18 -8.03
N PHE A 362 -9.79 -36.58 -6.77
CA PHE A 362 -10.67 -36.23 -5.67
C PHE A 362 -10.18 -35.03 -4.84
N THR A 363 -9.37 -34.14 -5.43
CA THR A 363 -8.85 -32.95 -4.74
C THR A 363 -10.00 -32.14 -4.14
N GLY A 364 -10.02 -32.01 -2.81
CA GLY A 364 -11.03 -31.22 -2.11
C GLY A 364 -12.36 -31.93 -1.82
N LEU A 365 -12.59 -33.13 -2.35
CA LEU A 365 -13.85 -33.88 -2.20
C LEU A 365 -13.81 -34.89 -1.04
N LEU A 366 -12.63 -35.24 -0.54
CA LEU A 366 -12.47 -36.25 0.51
C LEU A 366 -12.39 -35.65 1.91
N ARG A 367 -13.18 -36.21 2.83
CA ARG A 367 -13.13 -35.94 4.27
C ARG A 367 -12.84 -37.20 5.05
N CYS A 368 -12.13 -37.04 6.15
CA CYS A 368 -11.81 -38.13 7.07
C CYS A 368 -13.02 -38.37 7.96
N GLY A 369 -13.61 -39.56 7.92
CA GLY A 369 -14.73 -39.93 8.81
C GLY A 369 -14.41 -39.71 10.28
N PRO A 370 -13.27 -40.21 10.79
CA PRO A 370 -12.90 -40.07 12.20
C PRO A 370 -12.68 -38.64 12.71
N CYS A 371 -12.37 -37.65 11.87
CA CYS A 371 -12.05 -36.30 12.35
C CYS A 371 -12.66 -35.15 11.54
N GLY A 372 -13.51 -35.44 10.55
CA GLY A 372 -14.21 -34.48 9.68
C GLY A 372 -13.33 -33.60 8.78
N ARG A 373 -12.00 -33.70 8.89
CA ARG A 373 -11.04 -32.86 8.16
C ARG A 373 -10.90 -33.32 6.71
N ARG A 374 -10.69 -32.38 5.80
CA ARG A 374 -10.36 -32.67 4.40
C ARG A 374 -9.03 -33.43 4.33
N LEU A 375 -8.95 -34.45 3.47
CA LEU A 375 -7.71 -35.19 3.26
C LEU A 375 -6.72 -34.34 2.43
N GLU A 376 -5.43 -34.48 2.74
CA GLU A 376 -4.32 -33.87 1.99
C GLU A 376 -3.91 -34.80 0.85
N SER A 377 -3.75 -34.26 -0.36
CA SER A 377 -3.16 -35.00 -1.48
C SER A 377 -1.72 -35.42 -1.17
N HIS A 378 -1.36 -36.65 -1.53
CA HIS A 378 -0.08 -37.26 -1.24
C HIS A 378 0.35 -38.22 -2.35
N TRP A 379 1.58 -38.08 -2.84
CA TRP A 379 2.13 -38.92 -3.89
C TRP A 379 3.21 -39.83 -3.31
N ILE A 380 3.07 -41.14 -3.44
CA ILE A 380 4.06 -42.14 -3.00
C ILE A 380 4.27 -43.14 -4.14
N ASN A 381 5.53 -43.52 -4.40
CA ASN A 381 5.87 -44.58 -5.37
C ASN A 381 5.17 -44.42 -6.73
N GLN A 382 5.18 -43.20 -7.28
CA GLN A 382 4.52 -42.84 -8.53
C GLN A 382 3.00 -43.03 -8.58
N ARG A 383 2.33 -43.05 -7.43
CA ARG A 383 0.86 -43.22 -7.34
C ARG A 383 0.19 -42.08 -6.57
N PRO A 384 -0.97 -41.58 -7.07
CA PRO A 384 -1.80 -40.62 -6.35
C PRO A 384 -2.46 -41.27 -5.13
N GLY A 385 -2.50 -40.51 -4.03
CA GLY A 385 -3.19 -40.88 -2.82
C GLY A 385 -3.55 -39.66 -1.99
N TYR A 386 -4.18 -39.93 -0.86
CA TYR A 386 -4.73 -38.96 0.07
C TYR A 386 -4.41 -39.40 1.49
N ARG A 387 -4.14 -38.44 2.36
CA ARG A 387 -3.88 -38.73 3.78
C ARG A 387 -4.58 -37.79 4.71
N CYS A 388 -4.99 -38.29 5.87
CA CYS A 388 -5.38 -37.46 6.99
C CYS A 388 -4.41 -37.68 8.14
N ARG A 389 -3.67 -36.62 8.49
CA ARG A 389 -2.83 -36.59 9.70
C ARG A 389 -3.61 -36.10 10.91
N HIS A 390 -4.93 -36.29 10.95
CA HIS A 390 -5.82 -35.95 12.06
C HIS A 390 -5.61 -34.58 12.74
N GLY A 391 -5.15 -33.56 12.00
CA GLY A 391 -4.89 -32.22 12.53
C GLY A 391 -3.48 -31.96 13.03
N HIS A 392 -2.57 -32.93 12.98
CA HIS A 392 -1.15 -32.76 13.36
C HIS A 392 -0.43 -31.70 12.49
N THR A 393 -0.93 -31.40 11.28
CA THR A 393 -0.47 -30.34 10.37
C THR A 393 -1.25 -29.03 10.46
N SER A 394 -2.22 -28.92 11.36
CA SER A 394 -3.08 -27.74 11.54
C SER A 394 -2.87 -27.05 12.89
N THR A 395 -3.41 -25.84 13.05
CA THR A 395 -3.46 -25.14 14.35
C THR A 395 -4.57 -25.63 15.27
N ARG A 396 -5.44 -26.54 14.83
CA ARG A 396 -6.52 -27.12 15.65
C ARG A 396 -6.04 -28.41 16.30
N GLN A 397 -6.35 -28.62 17.58
CA GLN A 397 -5.97 -29.85 18.28
C GLN A 397 -6.50 -31.10 17.55
N PRO A 398 -5.71 -32.20 17.50
CA PRO A 398 -6.19 -33.48 17.02
C PRO A 398 -7.41 -33.93 17.84
N THR A 399 -8.45 -34.45 17.19
CA THR A 399 -9.64 -34.94 17.90
C THR A 399 -9.34 -36.19 18.73
N ASN A 400 -8.26 -36.92 18.39
CA ASN A 400 -7.71 -37.99 19.19
C ASN A 400 -6.21 -38.17 18.81
N PRO A 401 -5.25 -37.93 19.73
CA PRO A 401 -3.81 -37.94 19.45
C PRO A 401 -3.23 -39.34 19.22
N ARG A 402 -3.95 -40.43 19.53
CA ARG A 402 -3.51 -41.81 19.32
C ARG A 402 -3.90 -42.39 17.94
N ARG A 403 -4.64 -41.63 17.12
CA ARG A 403 -5.10 -42.12 15.81
C ARG A 403 -3.95 -42.17 14.80
N LYS A 404 -3.73 -43.35 14.23
CA LYS A 404 -2.78 -43.57 13.12
C LYS A 404 -3.18 -42.71 11.92
N ILE A 405 -2.20 -42.23 11.16
CA ILE A 405 -2.44 -41.46 9.93
C ILE A 405 -3.30 -42.30 8.97
N LEU A 406 -4.43 -41.76 8.54
CA LEU A 406 -5.22 -42.36 7.47
C LEU A 406 -4.49 -42.16 6.15
N TYR A 407 -4.25 -43.23 5.42
CA TYR A 407 -3.72 -43.23 4.05
C TYR A 407 -4.70 -43.95 3.14
N LEU A 408 -5.03 -43.33 2.01
CA LEU A 408 -5.90 -43.89 0.98
C LEU A 408 -5.26 -43.68 -0.37
N ARG A 409 -5.13 -44.74 -1.17
CA ARG A 409 -4.70 -44.61 -2.56
C ARG A 409 -5.90 -44.26 -3.44
N GLU A 410 -5.66 -43.49 -4.49
CA GLU A 410 -6.73 -42.99 -5.36
C GLU A 410 -7.45 -44.11 -6.11
N ASP A 411 -6.73 -45.11 -6.59
CA ASP A 411 -7.28 -46.31 -7.25
C ASP A 411 -8.22 -47.08 -6.32
N HIS A 412 -7.84 -47.27 -5.07
CA HIS A 412 -8.68 -47.96 -4.10
C HIS A 412 -9.94 -47.17 -3.72
N ILE A 413 -9.90 -45.84 -3.79
CA ILE A 413 -11.10 -45.01 -3.61
C ILE A 413 -12.04 -45.21 -4.81
N ILE A 414 -11.51 -45.30 -6.03
CA ILE A 414 -12.30 -45.55 -7.23
C ILE A 414 -12.97 -46.93 -7.13
N GLU A 415 -12.22 -47.98 -6.79
CA GLU A 415 -12.75 -49.33 -6.58
C GLU A 415 -13.88 -49.35 -5.54
N ARG A 416 -13.65 -48.75 -4.36
CA ARG A 416 -14.65 -48.69 -3.28
C ARG A 416 -15.92 -47.92 -3.66
N LEU A 417 -15.81 -46.98 -4.62
CA LEU A 417 -16.94 -46.21 -5.11
C LEU A 417 -17.63 -46.87 -6.29
N ALA A 418 -16.98 -47.73 -7.07
CA ALA A 418 -17.54 -48.33 -8.27
C ALA A 418 -18.82 -49.14 -7.99
N ASP A 419 -18.88 -49.84 -6.85
CA ASP A 419 -19.99 -50.74 -6.49
C ASP A 419 -21.05 -50.09 -5.58
N HIS A 420 -20.97 -48.79 -5.30
CA HIS A 420 -21.87 -48.20 -4.33
C HIS A 420 -23.28 -47.95 -4.96
N PRO A 421 -24.39 -48.41 -4.34
CA PRO A 421 -25.73 -48.45 -4.93
C PRO A 421 -26.38 -47.11 -5.32
N TRP A 422 -25.71 -45.98 -5.10
CA TRP A 422 -26.19 -44.63 -5.41
C TRP A 422 -25.57 -44.06 -6.70
N LEU A 423 -24.58 -44.73 -7.31
CA LEU A 423 -24.00 -44.27 -8.57
C LEU A 423 -24.97 -44.57 -9.71
N PRO A 424 -25.32 -43.57 -10.55
CA PRO A 424 -26.13 -43.80 -11.72
C PRO A 424 -25.38 -44.69 -12.73
N SER A 425 -26.14 -45.55 -13.43
CA SER A 425 -25.64 -46.32 -14.56
C SER A 425 -25.09 -45.36 -15.63
N GLY A 426 -23.85 -45.56 -16.09
CA GLY A 426 -23.24 -44.76 -17.16
C GLY A 426 -21.94 -44.02 -16.84
N ILE A 427 -21.31 -44.26 -15.69
CA ILE A 427 -19.95 -43.76 -15.41
C ILE A 427 -18.95 -44.64 -16.14
N GLN A 428 -18.30 -44.08 -17.17
CA GLN A 428 -17.31 -44.78 -17.98
C GLN A 428 -15.88 -44.47 -17.57
N THR A 429 -15.64 -43.29 -16.97
CA THR A 429 -14.31 -42.89 -16.50
C THR A 429 -14.31 -42.38 -15.06
N PRO A 430 -13.18 -42.47 -14.33
CA PRO A 430 -13.02 -41.81 -13.03
C PRO A 430 -13.21 -40.29 -13.05
N HIS A 431 -13.08 -39.64 -14.22
CA HIS A 431 -13.31 -38.20 -14.35
C HIS A 431 -14.80 -37.85 -14.36
N ASP A 432 -15.63 -38.69 -14.97
CA ASP A 432 -17.08 -38.54 -14.97
C ASP A 432 -17.63 -38.65 -13.54
N LEU A 433 -17.08 -39.57 -12.76
CA LEU A 433 -17.37 -39.73 -11.33
C LEU A 433 -17.12 -38.43 -10.54
N VAL A 434 -15.95 -37.81 -10.72
CA VAL A 434 -15.59 -36.55 -10.02
C VAL A 434 -16.47 -35.39 -10.45
N THR A 435 -16.78 -35.30 -11.74
CA THR A 435 -17.66 -34.26 -12.32
C THR A 435 -19.07 -34.38 -11.73
N LEU A 436 -19.59 -35.60 -11.62
CA LEU A 436 -20.88 -35.88 -10.98
C LEU A 436 -20.89 -35.54 -9.49
N LEU A 437 -19.85 -35.93 -8.75
CA LEU A 437 -19.70 -35.62 -7.33
C LEU A 437 -19.68 -34.10 -7.08
N SER A 438 -18.97 -33.37 -7.93
CA SER A 438 -18.83 -31.92 -7.82
C SER A 438 -20.13 -31.19 -8.18
N SER A 439 -20.82 -31.59 -9.25
CA SER A 439 -22.09 -30.98 -9.68
C SER A 439 -23.21 -31.18 -8.66
N ARG A 440 -23.21 -32.33 -7.96
CA ARG A 440 -24.21 -32.66 -6.92
C ARG A 440 -23.79 -32.21 -5.51
N LYS A 441 -22.64 -31.54 -5.34
CA LYS A 441 -22.07 -31.12 -4.05
C LYS A 441 -21.97 -32.26 -3.03
N ILE A 442 -21.50 -33.42 -3.50
CA ILE A 442 -21.33 -34.62 -2.69
C ILE A 442 -19.89 -34.70 -2.23
N THR A 443 -19.70 -34.83 -0.92
CA THR A 443 -18.39 -35.05 -0.29
C THR A 443 -18.27 -36.53 0.06
N ILE A 444 -17.09 -37.11 -0.15
CA ILE A 444 -16.83 -38.50 0.22
C ILE A 444 -16.17 -38.52 1.61
N VAL A 445 -16.79 -39.23 2.55
CA VAL A 445 -16.28 -39.45 3.90
C VAL A 445 -15.63 -40.82 3.96
N CYS A 446 -14.32 -40.85 4.15
CA CYS A 446 -13.53 -42.07 4.20
C CYS A 446 -12.89 -42.33 5.55
N ASP A 447 -12.83 -43.60 5.94
CA ASP A 447 -11.98 -44.15 7.00
C ASP A 447 -11.01 -45.22 6.40
N GLN A 448 -10.41 -46.06 7.23
CA GLN A 448 -9.45 -47.07 6.76
C GLN A 448 -10.09 -48.11 5.83
N GLU A 449 -11.38 -48.41 6.02
CA GLU A 449 -12.07 -49.54 5.40
C GLU A 449 -13.12 -49.09 4.39
N HIS A 450 -13.78 -47.95 4.64
CA HIS A 450 -14.94 -47.52 3.87
C HIS A 450 -14.79 -46.09 3.33
N CYS A 451 -15.39 -45.84 2.17
CA CYS A 451 -15.56 -44.51 1.59
C CYS A 451 -17.04 -44.31 1.24
N THR A 452 -17.71 -43.42 1.97
CA THR A 452 -19.16 -43.19 1.83
C THR A 452 -19.44 -41.78 1.32
N PRO A 453 -20.20 -41.61 0.24
CA PRO A 453 -20.63 -40.30 -0.26
C PRO A 453 -21.73 -39.71 0.62
N ARG A 454 -21.64 -38.42 0.88
CA ARG A 454 -22.56 -37.65 1.71
C ARG A 454 -22.89 -36.32 1.03
N THR A 455 -24.17 -35.95 1.01
CA THR A 455 -24.61 -34.61 0.58
C THR A 455 -24.31 -33.60 1.71
N GLU A 456 -24.03 -32.33 1.35
CA GLU A 456 -23.65 -31.30 2.32
C GLU A 456 -24.65 -31.09 3.48
N ARG A 457 -25.95 -31.38 3.27
CA ARG A 457 -26.99 -31.30 4.31
C ARG A 457 -26.80 -32.32 5.45
N SER A 458 -26.29 -33.52 5.16
CA SER A 458 -26.12 -34.60 6.15
C SER A 458 -24.80 -34.50 6.92
N ALA A 459 -23.77 -33.86 6.33
CA ALA A 459 -22.44 -33.74 6.92
C ALA A 459 -22.37 -32.74 8.09
N GLN A 460 -23.32 -31.81 8.19
CA GLN A 460 -23.40 -30.83 9.28
C GLN A 460 -24.13 -31.36 10.53
N ALA A 461 -25.04 -32.33 10.39
CA ALA A 461 -25.85 -32.86 11.49
C ALA A 461 -25.03 -33.71 12.49
N ASN A 462 -24.07 -34.52 12.02
CA ASN A 462 -23.22 -35.35 12.89
C ASN A 462 -22.04 -34.59 13.54
N LEU A 463 -21.82 -33.32 13.22
CA LEU A 463 -20.77 -32.51 13.87
C LEU A 463 -21.25 -31.87 15.19
N ARG A 464 -22.54 -31.96 15.52
CA ARG A 464 -23.12 -31.43 16.77
C ARG A 464 -23.47 -32.49 17.80
N GLY A 465 -23.32 -33.77 17.49
CA GLY A 465 -23.61 -34.88 18.41
C GLY A 465 -22.50 -35.91 18.38
N SER A 466 -21.39 -35.62 19.07
CA SER A 466 -20.40 -36.57 19.63
C SER A 466 -19.32 -35.80 20.36
#